data_AF-A0A3B9JAB6-F1
#
_entry.id   AF-A0A3B9JAB6-F1
#
_cell.length_a   1.000
_cell.length_b   1.000
_cell.length_c   1.000
_cell.angle_alpha   90.00
_cell.angle_beta   90.00
_cell.angle_gamma   90.00
#
_symmetry.space_group_name_H-M   'P 1'
#
loop_
_entity.id
_entity.type
_entity.pdbx_description
1 polymer ?
#
loop_
_entity_poly.entity_id
_entity_poly.type
_entity_poly.pdbx_seq_one_letter_code
_entity_poly.pdbx_strand_id
1 'polypeptide(L)'
;SRRPGAPLTAAQQAAELTRSAEKTDYSSVASTPPVAQYVTTYVLGDDLFDDSFSIDSQSGEFLGECGVGISETIGVGDPKKVTAFEVWMFDKNDIQTVTKVLMSPHAFNDANFRAKLESKGEMFLVEPHKQMMLETQTLQMVVTVVDVQYGQGALPSDSYYDRVTLELAIWSK
;
A
#
# COMPACT_ATOMS: atom_id res chain seq x y z
N SER A 1 21.71 -22.34 -5.71
CA SER A 1 22.79 -22.34 -4.71
C SER A 1 23.11 -20.90 -4.33
N ARG A 2 22.81 -20.46 -3.10
CA ARG A 2 23.10 -19.07 -2.65
C ARG A 2 24.59 -18.95 -2.32
N ARG A 3 25.23 -17.84 -2.72
CA ARG A 3 26.55 -17.46 -2.17
C ARG A 3 26.34 -16.91 -0.76
N PRO A 4 27.03 -17.42 0.28
CA PRO A 4 26.99 -16.83 1.62
C PRO A 4 27.48 -15.37 1.55
N GLY A 5 26.71 -14.42 2.10
CA GLY A 5 27.12 -13.02 2.28
C GLY A 5 26.70 -12.00 1.21
N ALA A 6 25.82 -12.35 0.25
CA ALA A 6 25.22 -11.34 -0.63
C ALA A 6 24.17 -10.51 0.16
N PRO A 7 24.16 -9.16 0.02
CA PRO A 7 23.13 -8.34 0.63
C PRO A 7 21.73 -8.75 0.12
N LEU A 8 20.72 -8.65 0.99
CA LEU A 8 19.33 -8.95 0.64
C LEU A 8 18.85 -8.00 -0.47
N THR A 9 18.07 -8.53 -1.42
CA THR A 9 17.38 -7.68 -2.40
C THR A 9 16.32 -6.82 -1.70
N ALA A 10 15.89 -5.72 -2.32
CA ALA A 10 14.84 -4.85 -1.76
C ALA A 10 13.56 -5.65 -1.43
N ALA A 11 13.10 -6.50 -2.35
CA ALA A 11 11.95 -7.40 -2.13
C ALA A 11 12.16 -8.39 -0.96
N GLN A 12 13.39 -8.86 -0.72
CA GLN A 12 13.68 -9.71 0.44
C GLN A 12 13.64 -8.93 1.76
N GLN A 13 14.17 -7.70 1.76
CA GLN A 13 14.09 -6.81 2.92
C GLN A 13 12.63 -6.44 3.22
N ALA A 14 11.84 -6.12 2.19
CA ALA A 14 10.40 -5.89 2.28
C ALA A 14 9.66 -7.08 2.91
N ALA A 15 9.94 -8.31 2.45
CA ALA A 15 9.32 -9.51 3.01
C ALA A 15 9.69 -9.76 4.49
N GLU A 16 10.91 -9.42 4.92
CA GLU A 16 11.32 -9.50 6.32
C GLU A 16 10.59 -8.45 7.17
N LEU A 17 10.55 -7.20 6.70
CA LEU A 17 9.84 -6.10 7.35
C LEU A 17 8.36 -6.41 7.52
N THR A 18 7.68 -6.83 6.45
CA THR A 18 6.28 -7.25 6.45
C THR A 18 6.00 -8.34 7.48
N ARG A 19 6.89 -9.32 7.63
CA ARG A 19 6.73 -10.40 8.61
C ARG A 19 6.90 -9.92 10.05
N SER A 20 7.78 -8.95 10.27
CA SER A 20 8.07 -8.41 11.59
C SER A 20 7.13 -7.28 12.04
N ALA A 21 6.34 -6.72 11.12
CA ALA A 21 5.43 -5.63 11.41
C ALA A 21 4.33 -6.06 12.38
N GLU A 22 4.14 -5.26 13.43
CA GLU A 22 3.04 -5.46 14.37
C GLU A 22 1.72 -5.09 13.69
N LYS A 23 0.75 -6.01 13.76
CA LYS A 23 -0.60 -5.79 13.27
C LYS A 23 -1.45 -5.20 14.39
N THR A 24 -2.36 -4.30 14.03
CA THR A 24 -3.35 -3.76 14.95
C THR A 24 -4.28 -4.89 15.42
N ASP A 25 -4.47 -5.02 16.73
CA ASP A 25 -5.43 -5.97 17.28
C ASP A 25 -6.86 -5.41 17.20
N TYR A 26 -7.47 -5.50 16.02
CA TYR A 26 -8.84 -5.04 15.79
C TYR A 26 -9.89 -5.84 16.60
N SER A 27 -9.58 -7.02 17.11
CA SER A 27 -10.51 -7.80 17.94
C SER A 27 -10.79 -7.13 19.29
N SER A 28 -9.87 -6.28 19.75
CA SER A 28 -9.99 -5.53 20.99
C SER A 28 -10.69 -4.17 20.84
N VAL A 29 -10.84 -3.67 19.60
CA VAL A 29 -11.28 -2.28 19.31
C VAL A 29 -12.57 -2.22 18.49
N ALA A 30 -12.86 -3.24 17.68
CA ALA A 30 -14.05 -3.33 16.85
C ALA A 30 -15.03 -4.39 17.35
N SER A 31 -16.34 -4.18 17.16
CA SER A 31 -17.38 -5.15 17.53
C SER A 31 -17.27 -6.48 16.77
N THR A 32 -16.64 -6.46 15.60
CA THR A 32 -16.41 -7.64 14.75
C THR A 32 -14.95 -7.62 14.24
N PRO A 33 -14.20 -8.74 14.34
CA PRO A 33 -12.86 -8.82 13.77
C PRO A 33 -12.91 -8.73 12.23
N PRO A 34 -11.83 -8.24 11.58
CA PRO A 34 -11.74 -8.23 10.13
C PRO A 34 -11.80 -9.66 9.55
N VAL A 35 -12.40 -9.80 8.37
CA VAL A 35 -12.41 -11.06 7.61
C VAL A 35 -11.03 -11.39 7.05
N ALA A 36 -10.23 -10.36 6.77
CA ALA A 36 -8.85 -10.49 6.32
C ALA A 36 -8.00 -9.32 6.82
N GLN A 37 -6.72 -9.59 7.10
CA GLN A 37 -5.77 -8.57 7.56
C GLN A 37 -4.37 -8.83 7.00
N TYR A 38 -3.90 -7.92 6.15
CA TYR A 38 -2.62 -7.99 5.47
C TYR A 38 -1.70 -6.87 5.90
N VAL A 39 -0.40 -7.13 5.80
CA VAL A 39 0.62 -6.08 5.86
C VAL A 39 1.45 -6.23 4.59
N THR A 40 1.77 -5.11 3.97
CA THR A 40 2.71 -5.07 2.84
C THR A 40 3.70 -3.94 3.07
N THR A 41 4.92 -4.14 2.56
CA THR A 41 6.02 -3.19 2.71
C THR A 41 6.67 -2.99 1.36
N TYR A 42 6.75 -1.73 0.92
CA TYR A 42 7.65 -1.33 -0.15
C TYR A 42 9.01 -0.93 0.44
N VAL A 43 10.09 -1.30 -0.25
CA VAL A 43 11.45 -0.82 0.00
C VAL A 43 12.06 -0.33 -1.31
N LEU A 44 12.78 0.80 -1.28
CA LEU A 44 13.46 1.36 -2.45
C LEU A 44 14.32 0.31 -3.15
N GLY A 45 14.14 0.17 -4.46
CA GLY A 45 14.74 -0.86 -5.29
C GLY A 45 13.82 -2.05 -5.59
N ASP A 46 12.64 -2.11 -4.99
CA ASP A 46 11.57 -3.01 -5.44
C ASP A 46 10.77 -2.38 -6.56
N ASP A 47 11.40 -2.24 -7.73
CA ASP A 47 10.84 -1.50 -8.89
C ASP A 47 9.64 -2.19 -9.56
N LEU A 48 9.27 -3.37 -9.06
CA LEU A 48 8.15 -4.22 -9.51
C LEU A 48 7.11 -4.45 -8.40
N PHE A 49 7.15 -3.66 -7.32
CA PHE A 49 6.20 -3.78 -6.22
C PHE A 49 4.74 -3.63 -6.69
N ASP A 50 4.00 -4.72 -6.57
CA ASP A 50 2.60 -4.89 -6.98
C ASP A 50 2.01 -6.10 -6.23
N ASP A 51 1.73 -5.91 -4.93
CA ASP A 51 1.21 -6.96 -4.07
C ASP A 51 -0.32 -7.07 -4.20
N SER A 52 -0.82 -8.29 -4.33
CA SER A 52 -2.26 -8.60 -4.29
C SER A 52 -2.58 -9.72 -3.30
N PHE A 53 -3.77 -9.64 -2.70
CA PHE A 53 -4.23 -10.54 -1.66
C PHE A 53 -5.69 -10.92 -1.89
N SER A 54 -5.97 -12.22 -1.93
CA SER A 54 -7.33 -12.77 -1.93
C SER A 54 -8.05 -12.39 -0.63
N ILE A 55 -9.33 -12.08 -0.69
CA ILE A 55 -10.18 -11.87 0.47
C ILE A 55 -11.16 -13.04 0.51
N ASP A 56 -10.92 -13.98 1.41
CA ASP A 56 -11.75 -15.16 1.59
C ASP A 56 -12.46 -15.11 2.93
N SER A 57 -13.69 -15.63 2.99
CA SER A 57 -14.41 -15.79 4.24
C SER A 57 -13.83 -16.93 5.10
N GLN A 58 -14.29 -17.06 6.34
CA GLN A 58 -13.89 -18.17 7.22
C GLN A 58 -14.23 -19.55 6.66
N SER A 59 -15.23 -19.67 5.78
CA SER A 59 -15.59 -20.92 5.11
C SER A 59 -14.75 -21.19 3.85
N GLY A 60 -13.84 -20.29 3.47
CA GLY A 60 -13.04 -20.37 2.25
C GLY A 60 -13.77 -19.89 0.99
N GLU A 61 -14.93 -19.23 1.14
CA GLU A 61 -15.59 -18.58 0.02
C GLU A 61 -14.87 -17.30 -0.36
N PHE A 62 -14.45 -17.19 -1.63
CA PHE A 62 -13.91 -15.96 -2.20
C PHE A 62 -14.92 -14.82 -2.07
N LEU A 63 -14.51 -13.67 -1.55
CA LEU A 63 -15.30 -12.45 -1.38
C LEU A 63 -14.81 -11.31 -2.28
N GLY A 64 -13.51 -11.28 -2.60
CA GLY A 64 -12.90 -10.21 -3.38
C GLY A 64 -11.39 -10.28 -3.36
N GLU A 65 -10.74 -9.23 -3.81
CA GLU A 65 -9.27 -9.10 -3.83
C GLU A 65 -8.89 -7.67 -3.48
N CYS A 66 -7.75 -7.46 -2.81
CA CYS A 66 -7.19 -6.13 -2.60
C CYS A 66 -5.69 -6.13 -2.89
N GLY A 67 -5.13 -4.96 -3.17
CA GLY A 67 -3.71 -4.86 -3.45
C GLY A 67 -3.15 -3.46 -3.34
N VAL A 68 -1.82 -3.39 -3.44
CA VAL A 68 -1.04 -2.17 -3.45
C VAL A 68 0.03 -2.27 -4.54
N GLY A 69 0.04 -1.28 -5.44
CA GLY A 69 0.99 -1.22 -6.54
C GLY A 69 1.63 0.16 -6.71
N ILE A 70 2.77 0.20 -7.41
CA ILE A 70 3.40 1.46 -7.80
C ILE A 70 2.50 2.18 -8.81
N SER A 71 2.10 3.41 -8.49
CA SER A 71 1.29 4.23 -9.40
C SER A 71 2.12 5.26 -10.16
N GLU A 72 3.12 5.86 -9.52
CA GLU A 72 3.94 6.92 -10.13
C GLU A 72 5.35 7.01 -9.57
N THR A 73 6.28 7.51 -10.40
CA THR A 73 7.67 7.73 -10.01
C THR A 73 8.10 9.18 -10.28
N ILE A 74 9.15 9.64 -9.61
CA ILE A 74 9.74 10.97 -9.80
C ILE A 74 11.20 10.88 -10.25
N GLY A 75 11.59 11.79 -11.14
CA GLY A 75 12.96 11.88 -11.63
C GLY A 75 13.32 10.75 -12.60
N VAL A 76 14.62 10.50 -12.73
CA VAL A 76 15.18 9.47 -13.60
C VAL A 76 16.23 8.65 -12.85
N GLY A 77 16.46 7.42 -13.32
CA GLY A 77 17.50 6.51 -12.84
C GLY A 77 16.97 5.27 -12.11
N ASP A 78 17.90 4.38 -11.80
CA ASP A 78 17.69 3.14 -11.08
C ASP A 78 18.33 3.22 -9.68
N PRO A 79 17.66 2.76 -8.61
CA PRO A 79 16.28 2.26 -8.61
C PRO A 79 15.24 3.36 -8.88
N LYS A 80 14.04 2.96 -9.31
CA LYS A 80 12.92 3.88 -9.51
C LYS A 80 12.55 4.53 -8.19
N LYS A 81 12.40 5.86 -8.20
CA LYS A 81 11.99 6.63 -7.02
C LYS A 81 10.48 6.78 -7.03
N VAL A 82 9.80 5.89 -6.31
CA VAL A 82 8.33 5.85 -6.25
C VAL A 82 7.81 7.04 -5.46
N THR A 83 6.88 7.81 -6.06
CA THR A 83 6.27 9.00 -5.45
C THR A 83 4.80 8.81 -5.11
N ALA A 84 4.15 7.82 -5.75
CA ALA A 84 2.77 7.44 -5.42
C ALA A 84 2.52 5.94 -5.58
N PHE A 85 1.66 5.41 -4.72
CA PHE A 85 1.10 4.07 -4.79
C PHE A 85 -0.39 4.13 -5.08
N GLU A 86 -0.94 3.07 -5.68
CA GLU A 86 -2.36 2.84 -5.71
C GLU A 86 -2.71 1.71 -4.78
N VAL A 87 -3.75 1.90 -3.98
CA VAL A 87 -4.36 0.88 -3.14
C VAL A 87 -5.76 0.66 -3.66
N TRP A 88 -6.11 -0.59 -3.93
CA TRP A 88 -7.37 -0.93 -4.58
C TRP A 88 -8.06 -2.10 -3.90
N MET A 89 -9.39 -2.17 -4.07
CA MET A 89 -10.22 -3.26 -3.59
C MET A 89 -11.27 -3.62 -4.65
N PHE A 90 -11.29 -4.89 -4.99
CA PHE A 90 -12.31 -5.55 -5.79
C PHE A 90 -13.21 -6.39 -4.89
N ASP A 91 -14.50 -6.34 -5.16
CA ASP A 91 -15.54 -7.11 -4.45
C ASP A 91 -16.27 -7.96 -5.49
N LYS A 92 -16.44 -9.26 -5.24
CA LYS A 92 -17.09 -10.16 -6.20
C LYS A 92 -18.54 -9.77 -6.55
N ASN A 93 -19.20 -9.05 -5.63
CA ASN A 93 -20.58 -8.59 -5.77
C ASN A 93 -20.65 -7.16 -6.34
N ASP A 94 -19.51 -6.54 -6.60
CA ASP A 94 -19.40 -5.20 -7.17
C ASP A 94 -18.72 -5.24 -8.54
N ILE A 95 -19.25 -4.47 -9.48
CA ILE A 95 -18.69 -4.41 -10.84
C ILE A 95 -17.53 -3.42 -10.94
N GLN A 96 -17.35 -2.55 -9.94
CA GLN A 96 -16.29 -1.54 -9.92
C GLN A 96 -15.24 -1.90 -8.88
N THR A 97 -13.97 -1.83 -9.29
CA THR A 97 -12.83 -1.77 -8.36
C THR A 97 -12.74 -0.34 -7.82
N VAL A 98 -12.64 -0.21 -6.50
CA VAL A 98 -12.38 1.08 -5.87
C VAL A 98 -10.88 1.27 -5.68
N THR A 99 -10.38 2.47 -5.99
CA THR A 99 -8.95 2.79 -5.93
C THR A 99 -8.72 4.12 -5.22
N LYS A 100 -7.70 4.16 -4.36
CA LYS A 100 -7.13 5.38 -3.80
C LYS A 100 -5.66 5.49 -4.18
N VAL A 101 -5.18 6.71 -4.41
CA VAL A 101 -3.80 7.00 -4.76
C VAL A 101 -3.09 7.63 -3.56
N LEU A 102 -2.14 6.92 -2.99
CA LEU A 102 -1.32 7.35 -1.86
C LEU A 102 -0.13 8.13 -2.37
N MET A 103 -0.05 9.40 -2.06
CA MET A 103 0.92 10.34 -2.62
C MET A 103 1.90 10.81 -1.57
N SER A 104 3.16 10.98 -2.00
CA SER A 104 4.16 11.68 -1.21
C SER A 104 3.74 13.14 -0.95
N PRO A 105 4.20 13.79 0.13
CA PRO A 105 3.93 15.19 0.39
C PRO A 105 4.27 16.09 -0.80
N HIS A 106 5.38 15.83 -1.49
CA HIS A 106 5.73 16.57 -2.70
C HIS A 106 4.69 16.39 -3.81
N ALA A 107 4.37 15.13 -4.17
CA ALA A 107 3.44 14.85 -5.26
C ALA A 107 2.04 15.40 -4.96
N PHE A 108 1.59 15.32 -3.71
CA PHE A 108 0.25 15.78 -3.32
C PHE A 108 0.08 17.30 -3.44
N ASN A 109 1.18 18.06 -3.36
CA ASN A 109 1.20 19.52 -3.46
C ASN A 109 1.59 20.04 -4.86
N ASP A 110 1.98 19.15 -5.79
CA ASP A 110 2.33 19.51 -7.16
C ASP A 110 1.13 19.33 -8.11
N ALA A 111 0.79 20.39 -8.84
CA ALA A 111 -0.38 20.39 -9.72
C ALA A 111 -0.28 19.37 -10.88
N ASN A 112 0.93 19.08 -11.39
CA ASN A 112 1.12 18.14 -12.48
C ASN A 112 0.93 16.70 -12.01
N PHE A 113 1.47 16.36 -10.84
CA PHE A 113 1.24 15.04 -10.25
C PHE A 113 -0.24 14.81 -9.92
N ARG A 114 -0.91 15.81 -9.34
CA ARG A 114 -2.35 15.73 -9.07
C ARG A 114 -3.17 15.54 -10.34
N ALA A 115 -2.95 16.37 -11.36
CA ALA A 115 -3.67 16.26 -12.64
C ALA A 115 -3.42 14.92 -13.34
N LYS A 116 -2.23 14.34 -13.19
CA LYS A 116 -1.92 13.01 -13.73
C LYS A 116 -2.65 11.90 -12.98
N LEU A 117 -2.74 12.01 -11.66
CA LEU A 117 -3.21 10.93 -10.78
C LEU A 117 -4.69 10.99 -10.44
N GLU A 118 -5.36 12.12 -10.67
CA GLU A 118 -6.81 12.26 -10.41
C GLU A 118 -7.68 11.24 -11.16
N SER A 119 -7.23 10.80 -12.33
CA SER A 119 -7.95 9.82 -13.15
C SER A 119 -7.81 8.37 -12.64
N LYS A 120 -6.86 8.11 -11.74
CA LYS A 120 -6.61 6.76 -11.20
C LYS A 120 -7.41 6.44 -9.94
N GLY A 121 -7.81 7.46 -9.19
CA GLY A 121 -8.54 7.27 -7.94
C GLY A 121 -8.49 8.50 -7.05
N GLU A 122 -9.17 8.41 -5.91
CA GLU A 122 -9.16 9.49 -4.93
C GLU A 122 -7.76 9.63 -4.31
N MET A 123 -7.22 10.85 -4.32
CA MET A 123 -5.87 11.14 -3.83
C MET A 123 -5.82 11.25 -2.31
N PHE A 124 -4.81 10.62 -1.71
CA PHE A 124 -4.58 10.58 -0.28
C PHE A 124 -3.13 10.94 0.05
N LEU A 125 -2.94 11.92 0.94
CA LEU A 125 -1.62 12.27 1.45
C LEU A 125 -1.16 11.23 2.48
N VAL A 126 -0.01 10.59 2.24
CA VAL A 126 0.61 9.65 3.17
C VAL A 126 1.22 10.39 4.35
N GLU A 127 0.79 10.03 5.55
CA GLU A 127 1.33 10.49 6.83
C GLU A 127 1.36 9.30 7.79
N PRO A 128 2.37 9.18 8.68
CA PRO A 128 2.41 8.12 9.67
C PRO A 128 1.11 8.01 10.48
N HIS A 129 0.64 6.78 10.70
CA HIS A 129 -0.57 6.43 11.45
C HIS A 129 -1.90 6.92 10.86
N LYS A 130 -1.87 7.59 9.71
CA LYS A 130 -3.10 8.03 9.06
C LYS A 130 -3.83 6.83 8.47
N GLN A 131 -5.15 6.87 8.58
CA GLN A 131 -6.04 5.87 8.04
C GLN A 131 -6.84 6.41 6.87
N MET A 132 -7.13 5.54 5.91
CA MET A 132 -8.08 5.77 4.85
C MET A 132 -8.97 4.55 4.67
N MET A 133 -10.14 4.76 4.08
CA MET A 133 -11.16 3.71 3.93
C MET A 133 -11.59 3.57 2.48
N LEU A 134 -11.60 2.35 1.97
CA LEU A 134 -12.18 1.97 0.70
C LEU A 134 -13.45 1.16 0.97
N GLU A 135 -14.53 1.47 0.27
CA GLU A 135 -15.82 0.79 0.43
C GLU A 135 -16.36 0.36 -0.93
N THR A 136 -16.78 -0.90 -1.02
CA THR A 136 -17.55 -1.44 -2.15
C THR A 136 -18.98 -1.72 -1.67
N GLN A 137 -19.79 -2.47 -2.43
CA GLN A 137 -21.11 -2.91 -1.96
C GLN A 137 -21.07 -3.76 -0.68
N THR A 138 -20.21 -4.78 -0.59
CA THR A 138 -20.21 -5.76 0.52
C THR A 138 -18.95 -5.75 1.37
N LEU A 139 -17.89 -5.07 0.93
CA LEU A 139 -16.62 -4.99 1.66
C LEU A 139 -16.29 -3.55 2.08
N GLN A 140 -15.58 -3.45 3.19
CA GLN A 140 -14.96 -2.22 3.66
C GLN A 140 -13.52 -2.54 4.05
N MET A 141 -12.57 -1.79 3.51
CA MET A 141 -11.14 -1.91 3.85
C MET A 141 -10.65 -0.63 4.50
N VAL A 142 -10.05 -0.76 5.68
CA VAL A 142 -9.25 0.29 6.32
C VAL A 142 -7.79 0.04 6.00
N VAL A 143 -7.13 1.09 5.50
CA VAL A 143 -5.69 1.09 5.22
C VAL A 143 -5.02 2.02 6.20
N THR A 144 -4.07 1.50 6.96
CA THR A 144 -3.27 2.26 7.93
C THR A 144 -1.84 2.39 7.44
N VAL A 145 -1.32 3.62 7.41
CA VAL A 145 0.11 3.87 7.20
C VAL A 145 0.84 3.52 8.49
N VAL A 146 1.43 2.33 8.56
CA VAL A 146 2.11 1.84 9.76
C VAL A 146 3.45 2.56 9.95
N ASP A 147 4.22 2.67 8.87
CA ASP A 147 5.52 3.31 8.86
C ASP A 147 5.81 3.91 7.48
N VAL A 148 6.51 5.03 7.45
CA VAL A 148 6.96 5.68 6.23
C VAL A 148 8.34 6.29 6.44
N GLN A 149 9.22 6.08 5.47
CA GLN A 149 10.52 6.74 5.37
C GLN A 149 10.68 7.33 3.98
N TYR A 150 11.02 8.62 3.92
CA TYR A 150 11.28 9.31 2.68
C TYR A 150 12.76 9.32 2.34
N GLY A 151 13.06 9.09 1.07
CA GLY A 151 14.41 9.11 0.57
C GLY A 151 15.02 10.50 0.59
N GLN A 152 16.35 10.53 0.75
CA GLN A 152 17.15 11.75 0.80
C GLN A 152 17.99 11.87 -0.48
N GLY A 153 18.34 13.10 -0.88
CA GLY A 153 19.27 13.30 -2.01
C GLY A 153 18.98 14.55 -2.83
N ALA A 154 19.20 14.44 -4.14
CA ALA A 154 19.11 15.57 -5.08
C ALA A 154 17.68 15.88 -5.56
N LEU A 155 16.71 15.00 -5.31
CA LEU A 155 15.30 15.29 -5.54
C LEU A 155 14.72 16.14 -4.40
N PRO A 156 13.56 16.79 -4.62
CA PRO A 156 12.90 17.54 -3.56
C PRO A 156 12.68 16.70 -2.29
N SER A 157 12.64 17.34 -1.12
CA SER A 157 12.34 16.64 0.13
C SER A 157 10.96 15.97 0.06
N ASP A 158 10.84 14.83 0.74
CA ASP A 158 9.59 14.09 0.91
C ASP A 158 8.89 13.79 -0.43
N SER A 159 9.70 13.52 -1.47
CA SER A 159 9.22 13.32 -2.83
C SER A 159 9.19 11.87 -3.29
N TYR A 160 9.88 10.98 -2.60
CA TYR A 160 9.84 9.55 -2.87
C TYR A 160 10.12 8.76 -1.61
N TYR A 161 9.75 7.49 -1.64
CA TYR A 161 9.84 6.61 -0.49
C TYR A 161 11.11 5.78 -0.51
N ASP A 162 11.80 5.73 0.63
CA ASP A 162 12.76 4.66 0.94
C ASP A 162 12.03 3.42 1.45
N ARG A 163 10.95 3.62 2.24
CA ARG A 163 10.10 2.57 2.77
C ARG A 163 8.67 3.07 3.01
N VAL A 164 7.69 2.21 2.73
CA VAL A 164 6.31 2.37 3.20
C VAL A 164 5.80 1.03 3.68
N THR A 165 5.25 0.98 4.89
CA THR A 165 4.55 -0.19 5.43
C THR A 165 3.08 0.15 5.58
N LEU A 166 2.21 -0.65 4.96
CA LEU A 166 0.76 -0.50 5.02
C LEU A 166 0.13 -1.72 5.66
N GLU A 167 -0.83 -1.49 6.53
CA GLU A 167 -1.74 -2.50 7.03
C GLU A 167 -3.09 -2.36 6.33
N LEU A 168 -3.62 -3.45 5.80
CA LEU A 168 -4.93 -3.56 5.15
C LEU A 168 -5.81 -4.44 6.03
N ALA A 169 -6.88 -3.89 6.60
CA ALA A 169 -7.86 -4.65 7.36
C ALA A 169 -9.22 -4.56 6.66
N ILE A 170 -9.87 -5.70 6.44
CA ILE A 170 -11.07 -5.81 5.61
C ILE A 170 -12.21 -6.40 6.44
N TRP A 171 -13.39 -5.81 6.35
CA TRP A 171 -14.64 -6.29 6.95
C TRP A 171 -15.68 -6.57 5.87
N SER A 172 -16.50 -7.59 6.10
CA SER A 172 -17.78 -7.72 5.41
C SER A 172 -18.78 -6.77 6.05
N LYS A 173 -19.59 -6.11 5.23
CA LYS A 173 -20.73 -5.28 5.67
C LYS A 173 -22.01 -6.09 5.82
#